data_AF-A0A833SKZ6-F1
#
_entry.id   AF-A0A833SKZ6-F1
#
_cell.length_a   1.000
_cell.length_b   1.000
_cell.length_c   1.000
_cell.angle_alpha   90.00
_cell.angle_beta   90.00
_cell.angle_gamma   90.00
#
_symmetry.space_group_name_H-M   'P 1'
#
loop_
_entity.id
_entity.type
_entity.pdbx_description
1 polymer ?
#
loop_
_entity_poly.entity_id
_entity_poly.type
_entity_poly.pdbx_seq_one_letter_code
_entity_poly.pdbx_strand_id
1 'polypeptide(L)'
;MSSIDEHVAHDGKGTARTTRCRHCNKVFASRSKGRWCQHMRSCGSLPPQLRHYFSSYEHKRPIATSAEKPGENSLLRASDATLGSGAATDFLHQSSDDITEVLLIHGPCSFTRNSWTGGNVSKADLLREVRDMAVDEEISLVTHESNHEGEILDWLLNSKENEIIVLCWVGRLSDSPTILRALELINNSVIVVSPIGVNHGTLPSIVVGVMSGFGQQSLSLALAAAKNLNAQR
;
A
#
# COMPACT_ATOMS: atom_id res chain seq x y z
N MET A 1 9.75 22.16 -6.58
CA MET A 1 8.37 22.09 -6.07
C MET A 1 8.35 22.86 -4.76
N SER A 2 7.52 23.90 -4.63
CA SER A 2 7.52 24.77 -3.46
C SER A 2 7.04 24.02 -2.21
N SER A 3 7.89 24.02 -1.17
CA SER A 3 7.51 23.45 0.13
C SER A 3 6.40 24.28 0.75
N ILE A 4 5.50 23.65 1.51
CA ILE A 4 4.49 24.31 2.35
C ILE A 4 5.13 25.44 3.18
N ASP A 5 6.36 25.22 3.65
CA ASP A 5 7.12 26.16 4.46
C ASP A 5 7.46 27.48 3.74
N GLU A 6 7.44 27.53 2.40
CA GLU A 6 7.70 28.75 1.62
C GLU A 6 6.57 29.78 1.72
N HIS A 7 5.36 29.34 2.08
CA HIS A 7 4.19 30.22 2.24
C HIS A 7 3.83 30.46 3.71
N VAL A 8 4.64 29.93 4.63
CA VAL A 8 4.51 30.11 6.07
C VAL A 8 5.54 31.12 6.54
N ALA A 9 5.12 32.10 7.32
CA ALA A 9 6.03 32.93 8.10
C ALA A 9 5.88 32.59 9.59
N HIS A 10 7.00 32.52 10.28
CA HIS A 10 7.01 32.27 11.72
C HIS A 10 7.62 33.47 12.42
N ASP A 11 6.89 34.04 13.38
CA ASP A 11 7.40 35.09 14.24
C ASP A 11 7.45 34.63 15.69
N GLY A 12 8.45 35.10 16.42
CA GLY A 12 8.68 34.76 17.82
C GLY A 12 9.59 33.56 18.03
N LYS A 13 10.02 33.38 19.29
CA LYS A 13 10.92 32.29 19.72
C LYS A 13 10.24 31.44 20.79
N GLY A 14 10.48 30.12 20.76
CA GLY A 14 9.96 29.19 21.76
C GLY A 14 8.44 29.02 21.73
N THR A 15 7.82 29.05 22.91
CA THR A 15 6.37 28.85 23.12
C THR A 15 5.50 30.01 22.64
N ALA A 16 6.09 31.20 22.42
CA ALA A 16 5.42 32.36 21.83
C ALA A 16 5.50 32.41 20.29
N ARG A 17 6.00 31.34 19.63
CA ARG A 17 6.11 31.29 18.17
C ARG A 17 4.72 31.24 17.54
N THR A 18 4.36 32.30 16.83
CA THR A 18 3.14 32.35 16.02
C THR A 18 3.46 31.99 14.58
N THR A 19 2.51 31.32 13.93
CA THR A 19 2.63 30.94 12.52
C THR A 19 1.61 31.73 11.73
N ARG A 20 2.05 32.49 10.73
CA ARG A 20 1.17 33.32 9.90
C ARG A 20 1.29 32.96 8.43
N CYS A 21 0.19 33.16 7.70
CA CYS A 21 0.19 33.04 6.25
C CYS A 21 0.96 34.22 5.63
N ARG A 22 1.94 33.94 4.76
CA ARG A 22 2.73 34.98 4.08
C ARG A 22 1.91 35.85 3.12
N HIS A 23 0.73 35.39 2.71
CA HIS A 23 -0.10 36.05 1.69
C HIS A 23 -1.19 36.95 2.25
N CYS A 24 -1.76 36.62 3.41
CA CYS A 24 -2.83 37.43 4.03
C CYS A 24 -2.58 37.77 5.51
N ASN A 25 -1.41 37.44 6.05
CA ASN A 25 -1.00 37.70 7.43
C ASN A 25 -1.90 37.09 8.52
N LYS A 26 -2.83 36.20 8.18
CA LYS A 26 -3.67 35.50 9.16
C LYS A 26 -2.81 34.63 10.08
N VAL A 27 -3.00 34.76 11.39
CA VAL A 27 -2.23 34.07 12.43
C VAL A 27 -2.91 32.75 12.84
N PHE A 28 -2.12 31.70 13.01
CA PHE A 28 -2.52 30.37 13.44
C PHE A 28 -1.78 29.99 14.72
N ALA A 29 -2.55 29.62 15.75
CA ALA A 29 -2.02 29.23 17.07
C ALA A 29 -1.50 27.79 17.13
N SER A 30 -1.70 26.98 16.08
CA SER A 30 -1.40 25.54 16.06
C SER A 30 -0.60 25.17 14.82
N ARG A 31 0.39 24.27 14.98
CA ARG A 31 1.11 23.61 13.89
C ARG A 31 0.27 22.56 13.14
N SER A 32 -1.06 22.60 13.26
CA SER A 32 -1.93 21.65 12.56
C SER A 32 -1.92 21.94 11.07
N LYS A 33 -1.10 21.15 10.35
CA LYS A 33 -0.92 21.17 8.90
C LYS A 33 -2.26 21.20 8.14
N GLY A 34 -3.28 20.51 8.67
CA GLY A 34 -4.64 20.50 8.11
C GLY A 34 -5.34 21.86 8.09
N ARG A 35 -5.32 22.62 9.21
CA ARG A 35 -5.95 23.96 9.26
C ARG A 35 -5.26 24.95 8.34
N TRP A 36 -3.95 24.79 8.17
CA TRP A 36 -3.16 25.64 7.28
C TRP A 36 -3.44 25.34 5.80
N CYS A 37 -3.50 24.06 5.41
CA CYS A 37 -3.91 23.67 4.06
C CYS A 37 -5.33 24.15 3.72
N GLN A 38 -6.28 24.05 4.65
CA GLN A 38 -7.64 24.53 4.47
C GLN A 38 -7.71 26.06 4.24
N HIS A 39 -6.87 26.81 4.95
CA HIS A 39 -6.76 28.25 4.73
C HIS A 39 -6.19 28.59 3.35
N MET A 40 -5.14 27.91 2.90
CA MET A 40 -4.50 28.20 1.61
C MET A 40 -5.44 27.99 0.41
N ARG A 41 -6.43 27.10 0.52
CA ARG A 41 -7.48 26.92 -0.50
C ARG A 41 -8.43 28.12 -0.63
N SER A 42 -8.71 28.79 0.48
CA SER A 42 -9.66 29.91 0.58
C SER A 42 -8.98 31.27 0.71
N CYS A 43 -7.64 31.31 0.64
CA CYS A 43 -6.89 32.55 0.77
C CYS A 43 -7.06 33.41 -0.49
N GLY A 44 -7.83 34.48 -0.38
CA GLY A 44 -8.10 35.42 -1.49
C GLY A 44 -6.85 36.10 -2.04
N SER A 45 -5.80 36.20 -1.24
CA SER A 45 -4.50 36.80 -1.59
C SER A 45 -3.52 35.82 -2.24
N LEU A 46 -3.86 34.53 -2.32
CA LEU A 46 -3.00 33.52 -2.95
C LEU A 46 -3.23 33.52 -4.48
N PRO A 47 -2.16 33.48 -5.30
CA PRO A 47 -2.27 33.33 -6.75
C PRO A 47 -3.11 32.09 -7.14
N PRO A 48 -4.01 32.18 -8.14
CA PRO A 48 -4.91 31.08 -8.52
C PRO A 48 -4.17 29.76 -8.82
N GLN A 49 -3.00 29.85 -9.43
CA GLN A 49 -2.14 28.71 -9.78
C GLN A 49 -1.68 27.91 -8.54
N LEU A 50 -1.46 28.59 -7.41
CA LEU A 50 -1.06 27.94 -6.15
C LEU A 50 -2.27 27.39 -5.38
N ARG A 51 -3.50 27.87 -5.62
CA ARG A 51 -4.71 27.33 -4.98
C ARG A 51 -4.97 25.89 -5.40
N HIS A 52 -4.72 25.55 -6.67
CA HIS A 52 -4.88 24.19 -7.19
C HIS A 52 -3.92 23.19 -6.53
N TYR A 53 -2.69 23.61 -6.21
CA TYR A 53 -1.71 22.80 -5.49
C TYR A 53 -2.16 22.40 -4.07
N PHE A 54 -2.88 23.30 -3.38
CA PHE A 54 -3.45 23.00 -2.06
C PHE A 54 -4.81 22.29 -2.11
N SER A 55 -5.47 22.29 -3.27
CA SER A 55 -6.73 21.57 -3.51
C SER A 55 -6.51 20.07 -3.70
N SER A 56 -5.43 19.66 -4.36
CA SER A 56 -5.08 18.25 -4.58
C SER A 56 -4.58 17.52 -3.31
N TYR A 57 -4.34 18.24 -2.22
CA TYR A 57 -3.83 17.68 -0.96
C TYR A 57 -4.87 16.89 -0.14
N GLU A 58 -6.13 16.80 -0.58
CA GLU A 58 -7.23 16.25 0.24
C GLU A 58 -8.04 15.12 -0.39
N HIS A 59 -7.38 14.00 -0.71
CA HIS A 59 -8.10 12.74 -0.96
C HIS A 59 -7.80 11.65 0.07
N LYS A 60 -7.40 12.02 1.29
CA LYS A 60 -7.39 11.10 2.44
C LYS A 60 -8.17 11.68 3.62
N ARG A 61 -9.48 11.42 3.64
CA ARG A 61 -10.19 11.16 4.90
C ARG A 61 -10.61 9.68 4.92
N PRO A 62 -10.50 8.99 6.06
CA PRO A 62 -11.07 7.67 6.26
C PRO A 62 -12.60 7.77 6.32
N ILE A 63 -13.29 6.86 5.64
CA ILE A 63 -14.73 6.66 5.80
C ILE A 63 -14.95 6.10 7.20
N ALA A 64 -15.78 6.80 7.97
CA ALA A 64 -16.26 6.35 9.27
C ALA A 64 -17.26 5.22 9.09
N THR A 65 -17.09 4.18 9.90
CA THR A 65 -18.04 3.11 10.17
C THR A 65 -19.38 3.62 10.68
N SER A 66 -20.47 3.15 10.08
CA SER A 66 -21.77 3.07 10.74
C SER A 66 -22.37 1.70 10.43
N ALA A 67 -22.36 0.85 11.45
CA ALA A 67 -23.06 -0.41 11.50
C ALA A 67 -24.51 -0.18 11.92
N GLU A 68 -25.47 -0.72 11.18
CA GLU A 68 -26.79 -1.13 11.70
C GLU A 68 -27.21 -2.46 11.06
N LYS A 69 -27.95 -3.24 11.85
CA LYS A 69 -28.13 -4.70 11.84
C LYS A 69 -29.50 -5.12 11.21
N PRO A 70 -29.87 -6.42 11.17
CA PRO A 70 -30.70 -7.06 10.13
C PRO A 70 -32.18 -7.25 10.48
N GLY A 71 -32.98 -7.66 9.48
CA GLY A 71 -34.33 -8.24 9.59
C GLY A 71 -34.90 -8.49 8.18
N GLU A 72 -34.91 -9.72 7.68
CA GLU A 72 -35.98 -10.74 7.74
C GLU A 72 -37.17 -10.51 6.78
N ASN A 73 -37.45 -11.58 6.02
CA ASN A 73 -38.70 -11.99 5.36
C ASN A 73 -39.10 -11.33 4.02
N SER A 74 -39.61 -12.04 3.01
CA SER A 74 -39.83 -13.46 2.72
C SER A 74 -40.48 -13.57 1.31
N LEU A 75 -40.53 -14.78 0.76
CA LEU A 75 -41.47 -15.34 -0.23
C LEU A 75 -41.16 -15.30 -1.75
N LEU A 76 -40.74 -16.50 -2.21
CA LEU A 76 -41.37 -17.35 -3.23
C LEU A 76 -41.59 -16.81 -4.65
N ARG A 77 -40.97 -17.47 -5.64
CA ARG A 77 -41.64 -18.52 -6.45
C ARG A 77 -40.64 -19.29 -7.33
N ALA A 78 -40.66 -20.61 -7.19
CA ALA A 78 -40.17 -21.54 -8.20
C ALA A 78 -41.21 -21.68 -9.33
N SER A 79 -40.74 -22.03 -10.53
CA SER A 79 -41.15 -23.20 -11.32
C SER A 79 -40.78 -23.05 -12.81
N ASP A 80 -39.76 -23.80 -13.21
CA ASP A 80 -39.74 -24.82 -14.28
C ASP A 80 -40.25 -24.53 -15.71
N ALA A 81 -39.40 -24.87 -16.71
CA ALA A 81 -39.74 -25.72 -17.87
C ALA A 81 -38.59 -25.79 -18.94
N THR A 82 -37.91 -26.94 -18.95
CA THR A 82 -37.55 -27.83 -20.09
C THR A 82 -36.84 -27.38 -21.39
N LEU A 83 -35.71 -28.07 -21.63
CA LEU A 83 -35.22 -28.76 -22.85
C LEU A 83 -34.65 -28.00 -24.06
N GLY A 84 -33.35 -28.23 -24.32
CA GLY A 84 -32.91 -28.76 -25.63
C GLY A 84 -31.79 -28.03 -26.37
N SER A 85 -30.68 -28.76 -26.56
CA SER A 85 -29.83 -28.77 -27.76
C SER A 85 -28.73 -27.70 -27.94
N GLY A 86 -27.49 -28.18 -27.87
CA GLY A 86 -26.54 -28.03 -28.98
C GLY A 86 -25.73 -26.74 -29.07
N ALA A 87 -24.45 -26.85 -28.67
CA ALA A 87 -23.32 -26.11 -29.22
C ALA A 87 -23.37 -24.57 -29.16
N ALA A 88 -23.06 -23.98 -28.00
CA ALA A 88 -22.59 -22.58 -27.92
C ALA A 88 -22.02 -22.16 -26.54
N THR A 89 -21.41 -23.04 -25.73
CA THR A 89 -20.84 -22.63 -24.42
C THR A 89 -19.33 -22.72 -24.29
N ASP A 90 -18.62 -23.13 -25.35
CA ASP A 90 -17.13 -23.13 -25.38
C ASP A 90 -16.51 -21.71 -25.45
N PHE A 91 -17.31 -20.66 -25.36
CA PHE A 91 -16.85 -19.26 -25.36
C PHE A 91 -17.08 -18.51 -24.05
N LEU A 92 -17.51 -19.18 -22.97
CA LEU A 92 -17.64 -18.59 -21.63
C LEU A 92 -16.75 -19.26 -20.56
N HIS A 93 -15.68 -19.94 -20.99
CA HIS A 93 -14.49 -20.17 -20.18
C HIS A 93 -13.31 -19.44 -20.83
N GLN A 94 -13.43 -18.11 -20.96
CA GLN A 94 -12.23 -17.30 -20.84
C GLN A 94 -11.85 -17.39 -19.36
N SER A 95 -10.92 -18.29 -19.09
CA SER A 95 -10.31 -18.53 -17.79
C SER A 95 -10.03 -17.20 -17.10
N SER A 96 -10.82 -16.87 -16.07
CA SER A 96 -10.53 -15.81 -15.12
C SER A 96 -9.34 -16.16 -14.20
N ASP A 97 -8.45 -17.04 -14.66
CA ASP A 97 -7.37 -17.67 -13.88
C ASP A 97 -6.01 -16.97 -14.03
N ASP A 98 -5.87 -15.97 -14.90
CA ASP A 98 -4.53 -15.41 -15.20
C ASP A 98 -4.15 -14.14 -14.39
N ILE A 99 -5.05 -13.58 -13.60
CA ILE A 99 -4.70 -12.40 -12.79
C ILE A 99 -3.89 -12.86 -11.58
N THR A 100 -2.59 -12.56 -11.60
CA THR A 100 -1.70 -12.86 -10.48
C THR A 100 -2.07 -11.97 -9.29
N GLU A 101 -2.55 -12.55 -8.20
CA GLU A 101 -2.79 -11.82 -6.94
C GLU A 101 -1.51 -11.74 -6.11
N VAL A 102 -1.08 -10.52 -5.81
CA VAL A 102 0.13 -10.24 -5.02
C VAL A 102 -0.19 -9.39 -3.80
N LEU A 103 0.20 -9.89 -2.63
CA LEU A 103 0.22 -9.15 -1.37
C LEU A 103 1.63 -8.62 -1.09
N LEU A 104 1.85 -7.33 -1.29
CA LEU A 104 3.11 -6.66 -0.97
C LEU A 104 3.07 -6.10 0.45
N ILE A 105 3.92 -6.62 1.33
CA ILE A 105 4.03 -6.17 2.72
C ILE A 105 5.37 -5.47 2.92
N HIS A 106 5.33 -4.18 3.26
CA HIS A 106 6.48 -3.42 3.74
C HIS A 106 6.62 -3.57 5.26
N GLY A 107 7.57 -4.39 5.67
CA GLY A 107 7.89 -4.61 7.07
C GLY A 107 8.69 -3.46 7.72
N PRO A 108 9.17 -3.65 8.96
CA PRO A 108 9.76 -2.59 9.74
C PRO A 108 10.98 -1.96 9.05
N CYS A 109 11.06 -0.64 9.17
CA CYS A 109 12.14 0.17 8.59
C CYS A 109 12.26 0.10 7.06
N SER A 110 11.28 -0.45 6.35
CA SER A 110 11.19 -0.38 4.87
C SER A 110 11.26 1.07 4.37
N PHE A 111 10.63 1.99 5.10
CA PHE A 111 10.70 3.42 4.86
C PHE A 111 11.24 4.15 6.08
N THR A 112 12.23 5.02 5.86
CA THR A 112 12.76 5.90 6.90
C THR A 112 12.53 7.35 6.48
N ARG A 113 11.84 8.13 7.32
CA ARG A 113 11.51 9.54 7.04
C ARG A 113 10.84 9.75 5.66
N ASN A 114 9.94 8.83 5.27
CA ASN A 114 9.28 8.79 3.95
C ASN A 114 10.21 8.58 2.75
N SER A 115 11.42 8.08 2.96
CA SER A 115 12.32 7.60 1.92
C SER A 115 12.40 6.07 1.96
N TRP A 116 12.49 5.44 0.79
CA TRP A 116 12.79 4.03 0.68
C TRP A 116 14.18 3.72 1.26
N THR A 117 14.31 2.62 1.99
CA THR A 117 15.62 2.25 2.58
C THR A 117 16.57 1.66 1.52
N GLY A 118 16.06 1.19 0.39
CA GLY A 118 16.87 0.65 -0.72
C GLY A 118 17.25 1.64 -1.82
N GLY A 119 17.01 2.93 -1.65
CA GLY A 119 17.32 3.90 -2.70
C GLY A 119 17.00 5.33 -2.28
N ASN A 120 17.21 6.26 -3.19
CA ASN A 120 16.92 7.68 -2.95
C ASN A 120 15.59 8.09 -3.58
N VAL A 121 14.53 7.36 -3.22
CA VAL A 121 13.18 7.56 -3.76
C VAL A 121 12.19 7.78 -2.63
N SER A 122 11.25 8.71 -2.83
CA SER A 122 10.22 8.95 -1.85
C SER A 122 9.26 7.76 -1.79
N LYS A 123 8.70 7.49 -0.62
CA LYS A 123 7.66 6.46 -0.45
C LYS A 123 6.52 6.62 -1.45
N ALA A 124 6.09 7.85 -1.72
CA ALA A 124 4.98 8.12 -2.63
C ALA A 124 5.34 7.79 -4.08
N ASP A 125 6.57 8.12 -4.50
CA ASP A 125 7.04 7.81 -5.86
C ASP A 125 7.26 6.32 -6.03
N LEU A 126 7.87 5.63 -5.05
CA LEU A 126 8.07 4.18 -5.10
C LEU A 126 6.73 3.43 -5.18
N LEU A 127 5.76 3.78 -4.33
CA LEU A 127 4.45 3.11 -4.34
C LEU A 127 3.66 3.39 -5.62
N ARG A 128 3.91 4.53 -6.29
CA ARG A 128 3.35 4.80 -7.61
C ARG A 128 4.03 3.93 -8.67
N GLU A 129 5.37 3.94 -8.72
CA GLU A 129 6.15 3.10 -9.64
C GLU A 129 5.78 1.61 -9.53
N VAL A 130 5.63 1.10 -8.30
CA VAL A 130 5.28 -0.30 -8.04
C VAL A 130 3.86 -0.63 -8.52
N ARG A 131 2.92 0.30 -8.39
CA ARG A 131 1.57 0.11 -8.94
C ARG A 131 1.56 0.18 -10.45
N ASP A 132 2.28 1.13 -11.03
CA ASP A 132 2.38 1.27 -12.49
C ASP A 132 2.96 -0.02 -13.09
N MET A 133 4.04 -0.56 -12.49
CA MET A 133 4.60 -1.87 -12.86
C MET A 133 3.61 -3.02 -12.70
N ALA A 134 2.82 -3.04 -11.63
CA ALA A 134 1.82 -4.08 -11.43
C ALA A 134 0.70 -4.02 -12.49
N VAL A 135 0.28 -2.80 -12.87
CA VAL A 135 -0.72 -2.61 -13.94
C VAL A 135 -0.15 -3.05 -15.29
N ASP A 136 1.08 -2.66 -15.61
CA ASP A 136 1.76 -3.05 -16.85
C ASP A 136 1.92 -4.57 -16.98
N GLU A 137 2.06 -5.26 -15.85
CA GLU A 137 2.23 -6.72 -15.77
C GLU A 137 0.92 -7.50 -15.56
N GLU A 138 -0.23 -6.82 -15.50
CA GLU A 138 -1.58 -7.38 -15.24
C GLU A 138 -1.70 -8.08 -13.86
N ILE A 139 -1.01 -7.55 -12.85
CA ILE A 139 -0.96 -8.06 -11.48
C ILE A 139 -1.98 -7.33 -10.59
N SER A 140 -2.80 -8.08 -9.85
CA SER A 140 -3.65 -7.54 -8.78
C SER A 140 -2.81 -7.33 -7.53
N LEU A 141 -2.38 -6.09 -7.29
CA LEU A 141 -1.48 -5.73 -6.19
C LEU A 141 -2.21 -5.09 -5.00
N VAL A 142 -2.11 -5.73 -3.84
CA VAL A 142 -2.48 -5.14 -2.54
C VAL A 142 -1.22 -4.78 -1.79
N THR A 143 -1.12 -3.55 -1.27
CA THR A 143 0.08 -3.09 -0.56
C THR A 143 -0.23 -2.67 0.87
N HIS A 144 0.51 -3.24 1.82
CA HIS A 144 0.47 -2.90 3.23
C HIS A 144 1.84 -2.45 3.73
N GLU A 145 1.85 -1.65 4.79
CA GLU A 145 3.07 -1.19 5.44
C GLU A 145 2.86 -1.02 6.93
N SER A 146 3.75 -1.58 7.73
CA SER A 146 3.80 -1.31 9.15
C SER A 146 5.21 -1.43 9.71
N ASN A 147 5.44 -0.75 10.83
CA ASN A 147 6.58 -1.02 11.70
C ASN A 147 6.21 -1.92 12.89
N HIS A 148 4.93 -2.29 13.03
CA HIS A 148 4.43 -3.14 14.10
C HIS A 148 4.36 -4.59 13.62
N GLU A 149 5.13 -5.45 14.27
CA GLU A 149 5.18 -6.89 13.95
C GLU A 149 3.80 -7.55 14.03
N GLY A 150 2.96 -7.14 14.99
CA GLY A 150 1.59 -7.65 15.13
C GLY A 150 0.69 -7.37 13.93
N GLU A 151 0.75 -6.17 13.35
CA GLU A 151 -0.04 -5.86 12.15
C GLU A 151 0.42 -6.68 10.93
N ILE A 152 1.73 -6.89 10.81
CA ILE A 152 2.30 -7.70 9.73
C ILE A 152 1.90 -9.16 9.90
N LEU A 153 1.94 -9.67 11.13
CA LEU A 153 1.47 -10.99 11.48
C LEU A 153 -0.01 -11.16 11.09
N ASP A 154 -0.85 -10.20 11.43
CA ASP A 154 -2.27 -10.23 11.09
C ASP A 154 -2.49 -10.28 9.57
N TRP A 155 -1.73 -9.51 8.78
CA TRP A 155 -1.82 -9.58 7.31
C TRP A 155 -1.33 -10.90 6.74
N LEU A 156 -0.25 -11.48 7.29
CA LEU A 156 0.23 -12.78 6.87
C LEU A 156 -0.79 -13.88 7.16
N LEU A 157 -1.40 -13.90 8.34
CA LEU A 157 -2.34 -14.95 8.73
C LEU A 157 -3.72 -14.82 8.06
N ASN A 158 -4.10 -13.62 7.64
CA ASN A 158 -5.35 -13.35 6.92
C ASN A 158 -5.15 -13.25 5.41
N SER A 159 -3.97 -13.65 4.90
CA SER A 159 -3.71 -13.69 3.46
C SER A 159 -4.70 -14.61 2.76
N LYS A 160 -5.17 -14.23 1.58
CA LYS A 160 -6.04 -15.09 0.78
C LYS A 160 -5.32 -16.39 0.43
N GLU A 161 -6.06 -17.48 0.28
CA GLU A 161 -5.49 -18.70 -0.25
C GLU A 161 -4.96 -18.45 -1.68
N ASN A 162 -3.79 -19.03 -1.98
CA ASN A 162 -3.11 -18.94 -3.27
C ASN A 162 -2.58 -17.56 -3.69
N GLU A 163 -2.71 -16.49 -2.91
CA GLU A 163 -2.01 -15.23 -3.24
C GLU A 163 -0.50 -15.35 -3.03
N ILE A 164 0.29 -14.61 -3.81
CA ILE A 164 1.75 -14.57 -3.67
C ILE A 164 2.12 -13.42 -2.73
N ILE A 165 2.89 -13.70 -1.68
CA ILE A 165 3.27 -12.70 -0.70
C ILE A 165 4.68 -12.21 -1.00
N VAL A 166 4.82 -10.91 -1.25
CA VAL A 166 6.12 -10.23 -1.35
C VAL A 166 6.38 -9.53 -0.02
N LEU A 167 7.28 -10.07 0.79
CA LEU A 167 7.62 -9.55 2.11
C LEU A 167 8.90 -8.73 2.05
N CYS A 168 8.79 -7.41 2.13
CA CYS A 168 9.93 -6.52 2.26
C CYS A 168 10.38 -6.46 3.72
N TRP A 169 11.58 -6.94 4.01
CA TRP A 169 12.14 -6.98 5.35
C TRP A 169 13.58 -6.46 5.36
N VAL A 170 13.81 -5.34 6.06
CA VAL A 170 15.13 -4.69 6.09
C VAL A 170 16.07 -5.37 7.07
N GLY A 171 15.56 -5.83 8.22
CA GLY A 171 16.37 -6.53 9.23
C GLY A 171 16.64 -8.00 8.88
N ARG A 172 17.22 -8.74 9.82
CA ARG A 172 17.26 -10.22 9.71
C ARG A 172 15.91 -10.76 10.14
N LEU A 173 15.36 -11.72 9.40
CA LEU A 173 14.11 -12.37 9.79
C LEU A 173 14.31 -13.30 10.99
N SER A 174 15.53 -13.82 11.19
CA SER A 174 15.93 -14.56 12.39
C SER A 174 15.68 -13.81 13.69
N ASP A 175 15.66 -12.48 13.65
CA ASP A 175 15.45 -11.63 14.83
C ASP A 175 13.95 -11.49 15.17
N SER A 176 13.05 -12.01 14.32
CA SER A 176 11.59 -12.00 14.47
C SER A 176 11.01 -13.42 14.37
N PRO A 177 11.13 -14.23 15.44
CA PRO A 177 10.68 -15.63 15.43
C PRO A 177 9.16 -15.76 15.22
N THR A 178 8.37 -14.76 15.60
CA THR A 178 6.91 -14.76 15.41
C THR A 178 6.55 -14.77 13.93
N ILE A 179 7.21 -13.93 13.14
CA ILE A 179 7.02 -13.86 11.69
C ILE A 179 7.46 -15.17 11.03
N LEU A 180 8.63 -15.71 11.43
CA LEU A 180 9.08 -17.01 10.90
C LEU A 180 8.05 -18.12 11.17
N ARG A 181 7.47 -18.15 12.38
CA ARG A 181 6.45 -19.13 12.71
C ARG A 181 5.15 -18.90 11.93
N ALA A 182 4.77 -17.66 11.67
CA ALA A 182 3.62 -17.34 10.83
C ALA A 182 3.80 -17.82 9.40
N LEU A 183 5.00 -17.63 8.83
CA LEU A 183 5.34 -18.12 7.50
C LEU A 183 5.20 -19.65 7.41
N GLU A 184 5.51 -20.39 8.47
CA GLU A 184 5.33 -21.85 8.52
C GLU A 184 3.86 -22.30 8.57
N LEU A 185 2.94 -21.42 8.93
CA LEU A 185 1.51 -21.74 9.09
C LEU A 185 0.69 -21.40 7.84
N ILE A 186 1.16 -20.47 7.02
CA ILE A 186 0.50 -20.08 5.78
C ILE A 186 0.84 -21.07 4.65
N ASN A 187 -0.06 -21.16 3.67
CA ASN A 187 0.12 -22.04 2.51
C ASN A 187 0.40 -21.25 1.21
N ASN A 188 0.89 -20.02 1.36
CA ASN A 188 1.13 -19.08 0.27
C ASN A 188 2.58 -19.14 -0.20
N SER A 189 2.86 -18.84 -1.46
CA SER A 189 4.24 -18.66 -1.92
C SER A 189 4.79 -17.32 -1.44
N VAL A 190 5.93 -17.34 -0.75
CA VAL A 190 6.53 -16.12 -0.19
C VAL A 190 7.84 -15.77 -0.87
N ILE A 191 7.99 -14.52 -1.29
CA ILE A 191 9.22 -13.93 -1.79
C ILE A 191 9.70 -12.90 -0.76
N VAL A 192 10.89 -13.10 -0.21
CA VAL A 192 11.49 -12.14 0.73
C VAL A 192 12.35 -11.14 -0.04
N VAL A 193 12.15 -9.86 0.23
CA VAL A 193 12.88 -8.77 -0.39
C VAL A 193 13.63 -7.97 0.67
N SER A 194 14.94 -7.85 0.53
CA SER A 194 15.78 -7.00 1.38
C SER A 194 16.58 -6.02 0.53
N PRO A 195 16.33 -4.71 0.65
CA PRO A 195 17.03 -3.75 -0.18
C PRO A 195 18.53 -3.62 0.11
N ILE A 196 18.97 -3.90 1.34
CA ILE A 196 20.31 -3.54 1.84
C ILE A 196 21.27 -4.74 1.97
N GLY A 197 20.95 -5.89 1.37
CA GLY A 197 21.88 -7.02 1.32
C GLY A 197 22.01 -7.76 2.65
N VAL A 198 20.88 -8.11 3.28
CA VAL A 198 20.85 -8.86 4.54
C VAL A 198 20.79 -10.36 4.32
N ASN A 199 21.50 -11.10 5.19
CA ASN A 199 21.32 -12.54 5.34
C ASN A 199 20.25 -12.81 6.40
N HIS A 200 19.11 -13.36 5.98
CA HIS A 200 17.95 -13.61 6.85
C HIS A 200 18.08 -14.87 7.72
N GLY A 201 19.12 -15.68 7.52
CA GLY A 201 19.31 -16.95 8.20
C GLY A 201 18.48 -18.08 7.57
N THR A 202 18.18 -19.10 8.38
CA THR A 202 17.36 -20.24 7.95
C THR A 202 15.92 -19.79 7.78
N LEU A 203 15.37 -19.97 6.57
CA LEU A 203 14.00 -19.64 6.24
C LEU A 203 13.17 -20.92 6.02
N PRO A 204 11.85 -20.89 6.28
CA PRO A 204 10.98 -22.02 5.99
C PRO A 204 10.90 -22.31 4.49
N SER A 205 10.57 -23.56 4.14
CA SER A 205 10.47 -24.02 2.74
C SER A 205 9.41 -23.30 1.91
N ILE A 206 8.49 -22.61 2.57
CA ILE A 206 7.45 -21.77 1.96
C ILE A 206 8.02 -20.52 1.27
N VAL A 207 9.22 -20.09 1.67
CA VAL A 207 9.92 -18.99 1.06
C VAL A 207 10.58 -19.50 -0.22
N VAL A 208 10.00 -19.14 -1.35
CA VAL A 208 10.41 -19.59 -2.68
C VAL A 208 11.73 -18.94 -3.10
N GLY A 209 11.99 -17.71 -2.63
CA GLY A 209 13.21 -17.00 -2.94
C GLY A 209 13.46 -15.79 -2.06
N VAL A 210 14.73 -15.39 -1.99
CA VAL A 210 15.19 -14.19 -1.29
C VAL A 210 15.92 -13.30 -2.28
N MET A 211 15.46 -12.06 -2.42
CA MET A 211 16.10 -11.03 -3.22
C MET A 211 16.74 -10.00 -2.30
N SER A 212 18.07 -9.99 -2.25
CA SER A 212 18.81 -9.16 -1.29
C SER A 212 19.87 -8.30 -1.97
N GLY A 213 19.89 -7.00 -1.69
CA GLY A 213 20.94 -6.08 -2.14
C GLY A 213 20.72 -5.41 -3.51
N PHE A 214 19.53 -5.52 -4.10
CA PHE A 214 19.19 -4.91 -5.39
C PHE A 214 18.64 -3.47 -5.28
N GLY A 215 18.62 -2.90 -4.07
CA GLY A 215 18.17 -1.53 -3.84
C GLY A 215 16.75 -1.26 -4.39
N GLN A 216 16.62 -0.29 -5.30
CA GLN A 216 15.35 0.10 -5.91
C GLN A 216 14.80 -0.97 -6.87
N GLN A 217 15.66 -1.77 -7.51
CA GLN A 217 15.25 -2.82 -8.46
C GLN A 217 14.68 -4.06 -7.77
N SER A 218 14.80 -4.16 -6.45
CA SER A 218 14.36 -5.34 -5.70
C SER A 218 12.86 -5.62 -5.87
N LEU A 219 12.03 -4.57 -5.97
CA LEU A 219 10.59 -4.71 -6.12
C LEU A 219 10.18 -5.12 -7.54
N SER A 220 10.82 -4.56 -8.57
CA SER A 220 10.53 -4.94 -9.96
C SER A 220 10.88 -6.41 -10.21
N LEU A 221 12.02 -6.86 -9.66
CA LEU A 221 12.44 -8.26 -9.74
C LEU A 221 11.47 -9.18 -8.98
N ALA A 222 10.99 -8.75 -7.81
CA ALA A 222 10.04 -9.55 -7.02
C ALA A 222 8.67 -9.68 -7.71
N LEU A 223 8.17 -8.62 -8.35
CA LEU A 223 6.93 -8.68 -9.13
C LEU A 223 7.06 -9.58 -10.35
N ALA A 224 8.17 -9.48 -11.09
CA ALA A 224 8.45 -10.36 -12.23
C ALA A 224 8.55 -11.83 -11.78
N ALA A 225 9.19 -12.10 -10.63
CA ALA A 225 9.25 -13.43 -10.04
C ALA A 225 7.86 -13.93 -9.62
N ALA A 226 7.03 -13.08 -9.01
CA ALA A 226 5.67 -13.44 -8.62
C ALA A 226 4.83 -13.86 -9.84
N LYS A 227 4.89 -13.10 -10.93
CA LYS A 227 4.21 -13.46 -12.19
C LYS A 227 4.68 -14.80 -12.75
N ASN A 228 5.99 -15.03 -12.77
CA ASN A 228 6.54 -16.31 -13.24
C ASN A 228 6.13 -17.49 -12.34
N LEU A 229 6.01 -17.28 -11.04
CA LEU A 229 5.53 -18.31 -10.12
C LEU A 229 4.05 -18.64 -10.34
N ASN A 230 3.22 -17.64 -10.65
CA ASN A 230 1.82 -17.89 -10.98
C ASN A 230 1.68 -18.72 -12.26
N ALA A 231 2.49 -18.41 -13.28
CA ALA A 231 2.49 -19.15 -14.56
C ALA A 231 3.00 -20.61 -14.44
N GLN A 232 3.64 -20.99 -13.34
CA GLN A 232 4.16 -22.33 -13.09
C GLN A 232 3.23 -23.21 -12.24
N ARG A 233 2.11 -22.66 -11.76
CA ARG A 233 1.09 -23.37 -10.99
C ARG A 233 0.07 -24.04 -11.90
#